data_AF-A0A849RHT4-F1
#
_entry.id   AF-A0A849RHT4-F1
#
_cell.length_a   1.000
_cell.length_b   1.000
_cell.length_c   1.000
_cell.angle_alpha   90.00
_cell.angle_beta   90.00
_cell.angle_gamma   90.00
#
_symmetry.space_group_name_H-M   'P 1'
#
loop_
_entity.id
_entity.type
_entity.pdbx_description
1 polymer ?
#
loop_
_entity_poly.entity_id
_entity_poly.type
_entity_poly.pdbx_seq_one_letter_code
_entity_poly.pdbx_strand_id
1 'polypeptide(L)'
;MIAWIQFLASASVIAVAGTRLARDGDRIAELTGLGRLWIGVVLVAGATSLPELAASIAAVRLGAFDLAVGNLFGSNAFNMAALFFIDVAFREGPLLSLVSSTHGIAAFWSIILMGIGLMGIIYRAEKRFLLIEPDSLLMIVSYVLGVWLLFQ
;
A
#
# COMPACT_ATOMS: atom_id res chain seq x y z
N MET A 1 -27.83 13.35 -0.49
CA MET A 1 -27.20 14.36 0.40
C MET A 1 -26.53 13.72 1.61
N ILE A 2 -27.23 12.86 2.38
CA ILE A 2 -26.66 12.18 3.56
C ILE A 2 -25.42 11.33 3.24
N ALA A 3 -25.44 10.54 2.14
CA ALA A 3 -24.30 9.70 1.74
C ALA A 3 -23.01 10.51 1.46
N TRP A 4 -23.13 11.68 0.81
CA TRP A 4 -21.98 12.56 0.55
C TRP A 4 -21.39 13.11 1.86
N ILE A 5 -22.24 13.49 2.81
CA ILE A 5 -21.80 13.96 4.13
C ILE A 5 -21.08 12.84 4.88
N GLN A 6 -21.64 11.63 4.89
CA GLN A 6 -21.01 10.47 5.52
C GLN A 6 -19.66 10.12 4.87
N PHE A 7 -19.59 10.16 3.54
CA PHE A 7 -18.35 9.93 2.80
C PHE A 7 -17.28 10.95 3.18
N LEU A 8 -17.60 12.24 3.12
CA LEU A 8 -16.67 13.33 3.45
C LEU A 8 -16.22 13.26 4.92
N ALA A 9 -17.13 12.93 5.84
CA ALA A 9 -16.80 12.76 7.25
C ALA A 9 -15.81 11.60 7.45
N SER A 10 -16.09 10.43 6.88
CA SER A 10 -15.20 9.25 6.96
C SER A 10 -13.84 9.53 6.32
N ALA A 11 -13.81 10.15 5.14
CA ALA A 11 -12.56 10.52 4.46
C ALA A 11 -11.73 11.48 5.31
N SER A 12 -12.37 12.47 5.95
CA SER A 12 -11.69 13.43 6.83
C SER A 12 -11.11 12.73 8.06
N VAL A 13 -11.84 11.78 8.66
CA VAL A 13 -11.34 10.98 9.79
C VAL A 13 -10.12 10.16 9.37
N ILE A 14 -10.17 9.49 8.22
CA ILE A 14 -9.05 8.70 7.69
C ILE A 14 -7.82 9.61 7.46
N ALA A 15 -8.01 10.78 6.84
CA ALA A 15 -6.91 11.71 6.56
C ALA A 15 -6.24 12.19 7.86
N VAL A 16 -7.02 12.61 8.87
CA VAL A 16 -6.48 13.04 10.16
C VAL A 16 -5.81 11.88 10.90
N ALA A 17 -6.43 10.70 10.92
CA ALA A 17 -5.86 9.51 11.55
C ALA A 17 -4.55 9.10 10.90
N GLY A 18 -4.46 9.08 9.57
CA GLY A 18 -3.25 8.74 8.82
C GLY A 18 -2.07 9.67 9.15
N THR A 19 -2.30 10.98 9.23
CA THR A 19 -1.24 11.94 9.62
C THR A 19 -0.73 11.74 11.04
N ARG A 20 -1.62 11.41 11.99
CA ARG A 20 -1.23 11.11 13.37
C ARG A 20 -0.46 9.80 13.44
N LEU A 21 -0.94 8.79 12.72
CA LEU A 21 -0.32 7.48 12.69
C LEU A 21 1.11 7.52 12.15
N ALA A 22 1.38 8.33 11.12
CA ALA A 22 2.75 8.52 10.62
C ALA A 22 3.68 9.10 11.69
N ARG A 23 3.21 10.13 12.43
CA ARG A 23 3.98 10.76 13.52
C ARG A 23 4.20 9.81 14.70
N ASP A 24 3.17 9.06 15.08
CA ASP A 24 3.27 8.08 16.15
C ASP A 24 4.19 6.92 15.75
N GLY A 25 4.15 6.53 14.47
CA GLY A 25 5.09 5.58 13.88
C GLY A 25 6.54 6.02 14.08
N ASP A 26 6.89 7.25 13.71
CA ASP A 26 8.24 7.79 13.89
C ASP A 26 8.68 7.74 15.36
N ARG A 27 7.76 8.07 16.27
CA ARG A 27 8.01 8.00 17.72
C ARG A 27 8.20 6.58 18.22
N ILE A 28 7.47 5.61 17.69
CA ILE A 28 7.69 4.19 17.98
C ILE A 28 9.09 3.77 17.49
N ALA A 29 9.51 4.20 16.30
CA ALA A 29 10.86 3.95 15.77
C ALA A 29 11.94 4.42 16.77
N GLU A 30 11.81 5.66 17.24
CA GLU A 30 12.76 6.26 18.19
C GLU A 30 12.78 5.53 19.54
N LEU A 31 11.62 5.14 20.08
CA LEU A 31 11.51 4.49 21.39
C LEU A 31 11.94 3.02 21.39
N THR A 32 11.69 2.30 20.30
CA THR A 32 11.96 0.86 20.19
C THR A 32 13.32 0.55 19.57
N GLY A 33 13.98 1.55 18.97
CA GLY A 33 15.19 1.35 18.18
C GLY A 33 14.92 0.66 16.84
N LEU A 34 13.65 0.44 16.47
CA LEU A 34 13.28 -0.05 15.14
C LEU A 34 13.62 1.04 14.13
N GLY A 35 14.35 0.68 13.07
CA GLY A 35 14.78 1.65 12.06
C GLY A 35 13.59 2.37 11.41
N ARG A 36 13.76 3.66 11.07
CA ARG A 36 12.71 4.47 10.41
C ARG A 36 12.17 3.83 9.12
N LEU A 37 13.03 3.08 8.40
CA LEU A 37 12.64 2.30 7.24
C LEU A 37 11.58 1.23 7.59
N TRP A 38 11.72 0.56 8.74
CA TRP A 38 10.80 -0.48 9.18
C TRP A 38 9.42 0.08 9.48
N ILE A 39 9.38 1.19 10.22
CA ILE A 39 8.14 1.90 10.50
C ILE A 39 7.49 2.40 9.21
N GLY A 40 8.25 3.05 8.33
CA GLY A 40 7.71 3.60 7.08
C GLY A 40 7.13 2.53 6.15
N VAL A 41 7.89 1.47 5.89
CA VAL A 41 7.53 0.45 4.88
C VAL A 41 6.53 -0.58 5.39
N VAL A 42 6.53 -0.90 6.68
CA VAL A 42 5.65 -1.96 7.23
C VAL A 42 4.49 -1.36 8.00
N LEU A 43 4.78 -0.52 9.00
CA LEU A 43 3.76 -0.05 9.93
C LEU A 43 2.88 1.03 9.31
N VAL A 44 3.49 2.10 8.80
CA VAL A 44 2.78 3.22 8.19
C VAL A 44 2.11 2.79 6.90
N ALA A 45 2.85 2.18 5.96
CA ALA A 45 2.28 1.73 4.69
C ALA A 45 1.16 0.68 4.89
N GLY A 46 1.35 -0.27 5.81
CA GLY A 46 0.32 -1.27 6.12
C GLY A 46 -0.95 -0.65 6.66
N ALA A 47 -0.81 0.29 7.60
CA ALA A 47 -1.97 0.92 8.22
C ALA A 47 -2.68 1.94 7.31
N THR A 48 -1.94 2.66 6.46
CA THR A 48 -2.58 3.54 5.45
C THR A 48 -3.27 2.74 4.35
N SER A 49 -2.93 1.45 4.16
CA SER A 49 -3.55 0.56 3.18
C SER A 49 -4.76 -0.23 3.73
N LEU A 50 -5.05 -0.12 5.04
CA LEU A 50 -6.22 -0.77 5.66
C LEU A 50 -7.56 -0.30 5.09
N PRO A 51 -7.78 1.01 4.85
CA PRO A 51 -9.01 1.47 4.21
C PRO A 51 -9.24 0.86 2.82
N GLU A 52 -8.20 0.75 2.01
CA GLU A 52 -8.22 0.15 0.68
C GLU A 52 -8.54 -1.33 0.76
N LEU A 53 -7.92 -2.06 1.70
CA LEU A 53 -8.24 -3.46 1.95
C LEU A 53 -9.71 -3.63 2.34
N ALA A 54 -10.21 -2.80 3.26
CA ALA A 54 -11.61 -2.84 3.69
C ALA A 54 -12.58 -2.53 2.53
N ALA A 55 -12.27 -1.54 1.70
CA ALA A 55 -13.05 -1.19 0.52
C ALA A 55 -13.06 -2.32 -0.53
N SER A 56 -11.91 -2.94 -0.78
CA SER A 56 -11.79 -4.09 -1.69
C SER A 56 -12.57 -5.31 -1.18
N ILE A 57 -12.50 -5.63 0.12
CA ILE A 57 -13.29 -6.70 0.73
C ILE A 57 -14.80 -6.41 0.60
N ALA A 58 -15.23 -5.17 0.85
CA ALA A 58 -16.61 -4.77 0.71
C ALA A 58 -17.09 -4.92 -0.74
N ALA A 59 -16.28 -4.49 -1.72
CA ALA A 59 -16.58 -4.62 -3.14
C ALA A 59 -16.72 -6.10 -3.56
N VAL A 60 -15.82 -6.99 -3.12
CA VAL A 60 -15.91 -8.44 -3.36
C VAL A 60 -17.20 -9.03 -2.79
N ARG A 61 -17.58 -8.64 -1.55
CA ARG A 61 -18.83 -9.11 -0.91
C ARG A 61 -20.09 -8.68 -1.66
N LEU A 62 -20.01 -7.57 -2.38
CA LEU A 62 -21.10 -7.06 -3.24
C LEU A 62 -21.06 -7.65 -4.67
N GLY A 63 -20.12 -8.55 -4.98
CA GLY A 63 -19.92 -9.08 -6.33
C GLY A 63 -19.28 -8.10 -7.32
N ALA A 64 -18.80 -6.95 -6.84
CA ALA A 64 -18.15 -5.92 -7.64
C ALA A 64 -16.64 -6.16 -7.76
N PHE A 65 -16.24 -7.26 -8.41
CA PHE A 65 -14.83 -7.68 -8.49
C PHE A 65 -13.95 -6.66 -9.24
N ASP A 66 -14.45 -6.08 -10.34
CA ASP A 66 -13.73 -5.04 -11.09
C ASP A 66 -13.46 -3.80 -10.24
N LEU A 67 -14.37 -3.46 -9.33
CA LEU A 67 -14.18 -2.36 -8.38
C LEU A 67 -13.09 -2.71 -7.35
N ALA A 68 -13.05 -3.95 -6.84
CA ALA A 68 -12.04 -4.38 -5.89
C ALA A 68 -10.64 -4.35 -6.53
N VAL A 69 -10.50 -4.88 -7.74
CA VAL A 69 -9.23 -4.88 -8.49
C VAL A 69 -8.85 -3.45 -8.90
N GLY A 70 -9.80 -2.68 -9.41
CA GLY A 70 -9.61 -1.28 -9.79
C GLY A 70 -9.17 -0.41 -8.61
N ASN A 71 -9.70 -0.66 -7.41
CA ASN A 71 -9.28 0.02 -6.18
C ASN A 71 -7.81 -0.27 -5.84
N LEU A 72 -7.37 -1.53 -5.90
CA LEU A 72 -5.99 -1.92 -5.57
C LEU A 72 -4.97 -1.32 -6.55
N PHE A 73 -5.18 -1.52 -7.86
CA PHE A 73 -4.25 -1.01 -8.87
C PHE A 73 -4.34 0.51 -9.03
N GLY A 74 -5.54 1.07 -8.98
CA GLY A 74 -5.78 2.50 -9.08
C GLY A 74 -5.17 3.28 -7.92
N SER A 75 -5.28 2.77 -6.69
CA SER A 75 -4.66 3.42 -5.51
C SER A 75 -3.13 3.40 -5.58
N ASN A 76 -2.52 2.30 -6.03
CA ASN A 76 -1.08 2.25 -6.25
C ASN A 76 -0.62 3.25 -7.33
N ALA A 77 -1.35 3.33 -8.46
CA ALA A 77 -1.05 4.30 -9.51
C ALA A 77 -1.20 5.74 -9.02
N PHE A 78 -2.26 6.03 -8.26
CA PHE A 78 -2.48 7.34 -7.66
C PHE A 78 -1.37 7.70 -6.66
N ASN A 79 -0.94 6.76 -5.81
CA ASN A 79 0.15 6.97 -4.86
C ASN A 79 1.47 7.34 -5.56
N MET A 80 1.75 6.73 -6.72
CA MET A 80 2.92 7.12 -7.54
C MET A 80 2.75 8.51 -8.14
N ALA A 81 1.56 8.83 -8.65
CA ALA A 81 1.27 10.17 -9.18
C ALA A 81 1.31 11.24 -8.07
N ALA A 82 0.98 10.88 -6.83
CA ALA A 82 1.00 11.79 -5.69
C ALA A 82 2.40 12.32 -5.36
N LEU A 83 3.47 11.63 -5.78
CA LEU A 83 4.85 12.14 -5.67
C LEU A 83 5.01 13.51 -6.34
N PHE A 84 4.28 13.79 -7.43
CA PHE A 84 4.29 15.10 -8.05
C PHE A 84 3.87 16.21 -7.07
N PHE A 85 2.78 16.01 -6.33
CA PHE A 85 2.31 17.01 -5.37
C PHE A 85 3.27 17.15 -4.18
N ILE A 86 3.89 16.04 -3.75
CA ILE A 86 4.89 16.05 -2.67
C ILE A 86 6.15 16.81 -3.13
N ASP A 87 6.63 16.56 -4.35
CA ASP A 87 7.79 17.24 -4.92
C ASP A 87 7.52 18.75 -5.12
N VAL A 88 6.33 19.13 -5.59
CA VAL A 88 5.92 20.55 -5.69
C VAL A 88 5.84 21.24 -4.33
N ALA A 89 5.41 20.52 -3.29
CA ALA A 89 5.33 21.05 -1.93
C ALA A 89 6.71 21.16 -1.26
N PHE A 90 7.64 20.29 -1.62
CA PHE A 90 8.99 20.24 -1.06
C PHE A 90 9.92 21.23 -1.77
N ARG A 91 10.35 22.28 -1.08
CA ARG A 91 11.12 23.39 -1.69
C ARG A 91 12.63 23.36 -1.42
N GLU A 92 13.12 22.39 -0.67
CA GLU A 92 14.51 22.37 -0.18
C GLU A 92 15.48 21.65 -1.12
N GLY A 93 15.00 21.14 -2.26
CA GLY A 93 15.81 20.47 -3.29
C GLY A 93 15.04 19.35 -3.99
N PRO A 94 15.70 18.54 -4.84
CA PRO A 94 15.06 17.41 -5.49
C PRO A 94 14.73 16.32 -4.47
N LEU A 95 13.45 16.10 -4.17
CA LEU A 95 13.00 15.17 -3.13
C LEU A 95 13.65 13.78 -3.26
N LEU A 96 13.65 13.23 -4.48
CA LEU A 96 14.17 11.89 -4.77
C LEU A 96 15.69 11.77 -4.57
N SER A 97 16.44 12.88 -4.59
CA SER A 97 17.88 12.86 -4.32
C SER A 97 18.22 12.68 -2.84
N LEU A 98 17.26 12.95 -1.95
CA LEU A 98 17.38 12.82 -0.50
C LEU A 98 16.96 11.44 0.01
N VAL A 99 16.36 10.61 -0.85
CA VAL A 99 15.89 9.27 -0.50
C VAL A 99 17.07 8.29 -0.54
N SER A 100 17.27 7.55 0.55
CA SER A 100 18.29 6.50 0.61
C SER A 100 18.05 5.42 -0.44
N SER A 101 19.13 4.94 -1.09
CA SER A 101 19.13 3.82 -2.04
C SER A 101 18.49 2.55 -1.51
N THR A 102 18.39 2.38 -0.18
CA THR A 102 17.70 1.25 0.47
C THR A 102 16.22 1.15 0.07
N HIS A 103 15.56 2.27 -0.26
CA HIS A 103 14.18 2.26 -0.75
C HIS A 103 14.04 1.63 -2.13
N GLY A 104 15.14 1.50 -2.89
CA GLY A 104 15.15 0.83 -4.19
C GLY A 104 14.71 -0.64 -4.10
N ILE A 105 15.07 -1.33 -3.02
CA ILE A 105 14.64 -2.72 -2.77
C ILE A 105 13.12 -2.78 -2.57
N ALA A 106 12.55 -1.84 -1.81
CA ALA A 106 11.12 -1.77 -1.57
C ALA A 106 10.36 -1.52 -2.88
N ALA A 107 10.80 -0.53 -3.67
CA ALA A 107 10.21 -0.23 -4.96
C ALA A 107 10.27 -1.42 -5.92
N PHE A 108 11.41 -2.12 -5.98
CA PHE A 108 11.57 -3.31 -6.81
C PHE A 108 10.58 -4.42 -6.43
N TRP A 109 10.44 -4.71 -5.14
CA TRP A 109 9.47 -5.69 -4.66
C TRP A 109 8.02 -5.28 -4.92
N SER A 110 7.68 -3.99 -4.79
CA SER A 110 6.36 -3.48 -5.18
C SER A 110 6.06 -3.73 -6.65
N ILE A 111 7.04 -3.53 -7.54
CA ILE A 111 6.89 -3.82 -8.98
C ILE A 111 6.65 -5.31 -9.22
N ILE A 112 7.40 -6.19 -8.55
CA ILE A 112 7.20 -7.65 -8.66
C ILE A 112 5.79 -8.04 -8.23
N LEU A 113 5.32 -7.55 -7.08
CA LEU A 113 3.99 -7.86 -6.56
C LEU A 113 2.88 -7.36 -7.48
N MET A 114 3.00 -6.14 -8.01
CA MET A 114 2.07 -5.62 -9.01
C MET A 114 2.09 -6.46 -10.30
N GLY A 115 3.27 -6.93 -10.71
CA GLY A 115 3.43 -7.83 -11.87
C GLY A 115 2.74 -9.18 -11.67
N ILE A 116 2.88 -9.81 -10.50
CA ILE A 116 2.18 -11.06 -10.16
C ILE A 116 0.65 -10.82 -10.17
N GLY A 117 0.19 -9.70 -9.61
CA GLY A 117 -1.22 -9.30 -9.66
C GLY A 117 -1.75 -9.17 -11.08
N LEU A 118 -1.00 -8.50 -11.97
CA LEU A 118 -1.35 -8.35 -13.37
C LEU A 118 -1.41 -9.71 -14.08
N MET A 119 -0.44 -10.59 -13.82
CA MET A 119 -0.41 -11.94 -14.38
C MET A 119 -1.64 -12.75 -13.96
N GLY A 120 -2.05 -12.68 -12.69
CA GLY A 120 -3.27 -13.33 -12.22
C GLY A 120 -4.53 -12.88 -12.97
N ILE A 121 -4.63 -11.59 -13.33
CA ILE A 121 -5.73 -11.05 -14.14
C ILE A 121 -5.68 -11.56 -15.58
N ILE A 122 -4.51 -11.53 -16.22
CA ILE A 122 -4.35 -11.89 -17.64
C ILE A 122 -4.53 -13.39 -17.85
N TYR A 123 -3.86 -14.21 -17.03
CA TYR A 123 -3.84 -15.66 -17.22
C TYR A 123 -5.08 -16.36 -16.70
N ARG A 124 -5.96 -15.66 -15.94
CA ARG A 124 -7.18 -16.22 -15.34
C ARG A 124 -6.95 -17.63 -14.82
N ALA A 125 -6.02 -17.81 -13.88
CA ALA A 125 -5.56 -19.13 -13.47
C ALA A 125 -6.73 -20.05 -13.10
N GLU A 126 -7.13 -20.94 -14.02
CA GLU A 126 -8.36 -21.74 -13.93
C GLU A 126 -8.28 -22.88 -12.90
N LYS A 127 -7.31 -22.87 -11.97
CA LYS A 127 -7.12 -23.98 -11.02
C LYS A 127 -7.00 -23.49 -9.59
N ARG A 128 -8.17 -23.29 -8.98
CA ARG A 128 -8.31 -23.21 -7.52
C ARG A 128 -7.96 -24.57 -6.92
N PHE A 129 -6.80 -24.66 -6.26
CA PHE A 129 -6.42 -25.85 -5.50
C PHE A 129 -6.61 -25.54 -4.01
N LEU A 130 -7.50 -26.26 -3.32
CA LEU A 130 -7.59 -26.27 -1.85
C LEU A 130 -7.93 -24.94 -1.12
N LEU A 131 -8.74 -24.06 -1.71
CA LEU A 131 -9.25 -22.78 -1.17
C LEU A 131 -8.38 -21.53 -1.39
N ILE A 132 -7.10 -21.67 -1.75
CA ILE A 132 -6.17 -20.54 -2.02
C ILE A 132 -5.77 -20.58 -3.50
N GLU A 133 -5.86 -19.44 -4.18
CA GLU A 133 -5.32 -19.29 -5.53
C GLU A 133 -3.78 -19.27 -5.46
N PRO A 134 -3.07 -20.10 -6.24
CA PRO A 134 -1.60 -20.15 -6.22
C PRO A 134 -0.95 -18.77 -6.39
N ASP A 135 -1.56 -17.89 -7.19
CA ASP A 135 -1.08 -16.54 -7.44
C ASP A 135 -1.17 -15.66 -6.18
N SER A 136 -2.25 -15.79 -5.41
CA SER A 136 -2.42 -15.08 -4.13
C SER A 136 -1.43 -15.55 -3.07
N LEU A 137 -1.14 -16.86 -3.03
CA LEU A 137 -0.11 -17.40 -2.14
C LEU A 137 1.27 -16.88 -2.53
N LEU A 138 1.58 -16.88 -3.84
CA LEU A 138 2.83 -16.35 -4.36
C LEU A 138 2.99 -14.86 -3.98
N MET A 139 1.93 -14.05 -4.10
CA MET A 139 1.96 -12.65 -3.66
C MET A 139 2.30 -12.50 -2.17
N ILE A 140 1.67 -13.28 -1.28
CA ILE A 140 1.95 -13.21 0.15
C ILE A 140 3.40 -13.63 0.45
N VAL A 141 3.87 -14.73 -0.15
CA VAL A 141 5.24 -15.21 0.04
C VAL A 141 6.25 -14.16 -0.46
N SER A 142 6.04 -13.61 -1.66
CA SER A 142 6.87 -12.54 -2.22
C SER A 142 6.87 -11.29 -1.33
N TYR A 143 5.72 -10.91 -0.76
CA TYR A 143 5.64 -9.77 0.16
C TYR A 143 6.47 -10.02 1.43
N VAL A 144 6.30 -11.17 2.07
CA VAL A 144 7.06 -11.51 3.29
C VAL A 144 8.57 -11.57 3.01
N LEU A 145 8.96 -12.17 1.89
CA LEU A 145 10.37 -12.21 1.47
C LEU A 145 10.94 -10.81 1.21
N GLY A 146 10.19 -9.95 0.53
CA GLY A 146 10.63 -8.57 0.26
C GLY A 146 10.80 -7.75 1.52
N VAL A 147 9.84 -7.86 2.45
CA VAL A 147 9.92 -7.27 3.79
C VAL A 147 11.14 -7.80 4.54
N TRP A 148 11.38 -9.12 4.54
CA TRP A 148 12.53 -9.70 5.21
C TRP A 148 13.87 -9.21 4.64
N LEU A 149 14.01 -9.16 3.31
CA LEU A 149 15.23 -8.68 2.63
C LEU A 149 15.52 -7.20 2.87
N LEU A 150 14.49 -6.37 3.08
CA LEU A 150 14.65 -4.95 3.42
C LEU A 150 15.29 -4.72 4.79
N PHE A 151 15.28 -5.73 5.66
CA PHE A 151 15.77 -5.64 7.04
C PHE A 151 17.01 -6.51 7.31
N GLN A 152 17.63 -7.05 6.26
CA GLN A 152 18.98 -7.62 6.31
C GLN A 152 20.00 -6.54 5.94
#